data_AF-A0A453MBI2-F1
#
_entry.id   AF-A0A453MBI2-F1
#
_cell.length_a   1.000
_cell.length_b   1.000
_cell.length_c   1.000
_cell.angle_alpha   90.00
_cell.angle_beta   90.00
_cell.angle_gamma   90.00
#
_symmetry.space_group_name_H-M   'P 1'
#
loop_
_entity.id
_entity.type
_entity.pdbx_description
1 polymer ?
#
loop_
_entity_poly.entity_id
_entity_poly.type
_entity_poly.pdbx_seq_one_letter_code
_entity_poly.pdbx_strand_id
1 'polypeptide(L)'
;DVELHKLNDFYMEREEWYVIRLQVLKERIERVKAKKNGAFTSKTEFTEEMLEIRRDFVLIHGEMILLQTYSSLNFAGLVKILKKYDKRTGGVLSLPFTQRARHQPFFTTEPLTRLVRE
;
A
#
# COMPACT_ATOMS: atom_id res chain seq x y z
N ASP A 1 -21.32 -3.39 -7.25
CA ASP A 1 -20.82 -4.34 -6.24
C ASP A 1 -19.62 -5.14 -6.73
N VAL A 2 -19.68 -5.81 -7.88
CA VAL A 2 -18.53 -6.56 -8.44
C VAL A 2 -17.24 -5.71 -8.55
N GLU A 3 -17.34 -4.51 -9.13
CA GLU A 3 -16.16 -3.64 -9.25
C GLU A 3 -15.60 -3.20 -7.90
N LEU A 4 -16.46 -2.90 -6.92
CA LEU A 4 -16.01 -2.53 -5.57
C LEU A 4 -15.29 -3.69 -4.89
N HIS A 5 -15.80 -4.91 -5.05
CA HIS A 5 -15.16 -6.11 -4.51
C HIS A 5 -13.78 -6.31 -5.09
N LYS A 6 -13.65 -6.23 -6.43
CA LYS A 6 -12.36 -6.32 -7.11
C LYS A 6 -11.35 -5.26 -6.63
N LEU A 7 -11.80 -4.01 -6.42
CA LEU A 7 -10.93 -2.94 -5.89
C LEU A 7 -10.48 -3.23 -4.46
N ASN A 8 -11.41 -3.71 -3.62
CA ASN A 8 -11.14 -4.07 -2.23
C ASN A 8 -10.17 -5.23 -2.13
N ASP A 9 -10.40 -6.30 -2.88
CA ASP A 9 -9.60 -7.53 -2.79
C ASP A 9 -8.14 -7.24 -3.18
N PHE A 10 -7.93 -6.55 -4.30
CA PHE A 10 -6.59 -6.13 -4.70
C PHE A 10 -5.94 -5.23 -3.65
N TYR A 11 -6.67 -4.24 -3.11
CA TYR A 11 -6.10 -3.33 -2.13
C TYR A 11 -5.68 -4.06 -0.84
N MET A 12 -6.57 -4.90 -0.30
CA MET A 12 -6.33 -5.63 0.95
C MET A 12 -5.17 -6.62 0.81
N GLU A 13 -5.13 -7.38 -0.30
CA GLU A 13 -4.03 -8.31 -0.56
C GLU A 13 -2.67 -7.59 -0.60
N ARG A 14 -2.61 -6.42 -1.25
CA ARG A 14 -1.38 -5.64 -1.32
C ARG A 14 -1.01 -5.01 0.02
N GLU A 15 -1.97 -4.46 0.76
CA GLU A 15 -1.74 -3.91 2.10
C GLU A 15 -1.19 -4.96 3.06
N GLU A 16 -1.78 -6.16 3.08
CA GLU A 16 -1.31 -7.29 3.88
C GLU A 16 0.12 -7.70 3.47
N TRP A 17 0.38 -7.81 2.16
CA TRP A 17 1.72 -8.11 1.66
C TRP A 17 2.76 -7.09 2.13
N TYR A 18 2.42 -5.79 2.14
CA TYR A 18 3.33 -4.75 2.62
C TYR A 18 3.63 -4.86 4.11
N VAL A 19 2.61 -5.14 4.93
CA VAL A 19 2.79 -5.37 6.38
C VAL A 19 3.77 -6.52 6.62
N ILE A 20 3.54 -7.67 5.98
CA ILE A 20 4.38 -8.85 6.13
C ILE A 20 5.80 -8.58 5.63
N ARG A 21 5.95 -7.98 4.45
CA ARG A 21 7.27 -7.72 3.85
C ARG A 21 8.09 -6.72 4.67
N LEU A 22 7.45 -5.68 5.21
CA LEU A 22 8.11 -4.71 6.09
C LEU A 22 8.61 -5.39 7.37
N GLN A 23 7.80 -6.27 7.97
CA GLN A 23 8.18 -7.04 9.15
C GLN A 23 9.40 -7.93 8.88
N VAL A 24 9.41 -8.66 7.76
CA VAL A 24 10.54 -9.49 7.34
C VAL A 24 11.82 -8.66 7.13
N LEU A 25 11.69 -7.44 6.57
CA LEU A 25 12.82 -6.53 6.39
C LEU A 25 13.36 -6.01 7.73
N LYS A 26 12.48 -5.64 8.67
CA LYS A 26 12.87 -5.24 10.04
C LYS A 26 13.66 -6.36 10.73
N GLU A 27 13.20 -7.61 10.64
CA GLU A 27 13.93 -8.74 11.20
C GLU A 27 15.27 -9.01 10.51
N ARG A 28 15.35 -8.83 9.18
CA ARG A 28 16.64 -8.93 8.44
C ARG A 28 17.63 -7.89 8.94
N ILE A 29 17.20 -6.65 9.17
CA ILE A 29 18.04 -5.59 9.75
C ILE A 29 18.60 -6.00 11.11
N GLU A 30 17.75 -6.52 12.01
CA GLU A 30 18.20 -6.93 13.34
C GLU A 30 19.19 -8.11 13.30
N ARG A 31 18.98 -9.08 12.40
CA ARG A 31 19.94 -10.17 12.18
C ARG A 31 21.31 -9.66 11.70
N VAL A 32 21.32 -8.72 10.75
CA VAL A 32 22.58 -8.12 10.24
C VAL A 32 23.28 -7.32 11.33
N LYS A 33 22.53 -6.55 12.14
CA LYS A 33 23.10 -5.82 13.29
C LYS A 33 23.72 -6.77 14.32
N ALA A 34 23.08 -7.88 14.64
CA ALA A 34 23.59 -8.87 15.58
C ALA A 34 24.90 -9.53 15.09
N LYS A 35 24.98 -9.84 13.78
CA LYS A 35 26.17 -10.42 13.14
C LYS A 35 27.38 -9.47 13.07
N LYS A 36 27.16 -8.15 13.18
CA LYS A 36 28.22 -7.14 13.16
C LYS A 36 29.27 -7.35 14.26
N ASN A 37 28.91 -8.00 15.37
CA ASN A 37 29.78 -8.20 16.53
C ASN A 37 30.69 -9.45 16.45
N GLY A 38 30.81 -10.11 15.29
CA GLY A 38 31.81 -11.20 15.12
C GLY A 38 31.59 -12.19 13.98
N ALA A 39 30.57 -12.03 13.14
CA ALA A 39 30.20 -13.02 12.12
C ALA A 39 30.42 -12.59 10.66
N PHE A 40 30.71 -11.32 10.37
CA PHE A 40 31.07 -10.89 9.02
C PHE A 40 32.55 -11.12 8.73
N THR A 41 32.83 -11.72 7.57
CA THR A 41 34.21 -12.03 7.15
C THR A 41 34.96 -10.78 6.68
N SER A 42 34.21 -9.75 6.23
CA SER A 42 34.79 -8.47 5.83
C SER A 42 33.80 -7.30 5.99
N LYS A 43 34.33 -6.07 6.04
CA LYS A 43 33.55 -4.82 6.00
C LYS A 43 32.74 -4.68 4.71
N THR A 44 33.21 -5.26 3.60
CA THR A 44 32.58 -5.20 2.28
C THR A 44 31.28 -6.01 2.28
N GLU A 45 31.29 -7.23 2.80
CA GLU A 45 30.12 -8.12 2.91
C GLU A 45 28.99 -7.48 3.71
N PHE A 46 29.31 -6.86 4.86
CA PHE A 46 28.34 -6.11 5.66
C PHE A 46 27.74 -4.92 4.89
N THR A 47 28.55 -4.24 4.08
CA THR A 47 28.11 -3.07 3.31
C THR A 47 27.18 -3.48 2.18
N GLU A 48 27.48 -4.58 1.49
CA GLU A 48 26.64 -5.14 0.43
C GLU A 48 25.27 -5.58 0.97
N GLU A 49 25.24 -6.35 2.07
CA GLU A 49 23.97 -6.79 2.66
C GLU A 49 23.12 -5.60 3.15
N MET A 50 23.76 -4.56 3.68
CA MET A 50 23.08 -3.32 4.08
C MET A 50 22.55 -2.52 2.86
N LEU A 51 23.25 -2.53 1.74
CA LEU A 51 22.80 -1.89 0.50
C LEU A 51 21.58 -2.60 -0.09
N GLU A 52 21.56 -3.93 -0.06
CA GLU A 52 20.39 -4.70 -0.48
C GLU A 52 19.16 -4.40 0.38
N ILE A 53 19.33 -4.36 1.70
CA ILE A 53 18.25 -3.99 2.63
C ILE A 53 17.71 -2.59 2.32
N ARG A 54 18.59 -1.61 2.09
CA ARG A 54 18.19 -0.25 1.72
C ARG A 54 17.40 -0.23 0.42
N ARG A 55 17.86 -0.99 -0.59
CA ARG A 55 17.16 -1.10 -1.88
C ARG A 55 15.77 -1.68 -1.70
N ASP A 56 15.64 -2.77 -0.94
CA ASP A 56 14.36 -3.40 -0.65
C ASP A 56 13.41 -2.45 0.09
N PHE A 57 13.92 -1.65 1.03
CA PHE A 57 13.13 -0.65 1.76
C PHE A 57 12.61 0.47 0.85
N VAL A 58 13.46 0.99 -0.05
CA VAL A 58 13.03 2.01 -1.03
C VAL A 58 11.98 1.44 -1.99
N LEU A 59 12.14 0.20 -2.43
CA LEU A 59 11.19 -0.46 -3.33
C LEU A 59 9.82 -0.63 -2.66
N ILE A 60 9.76 -1.22 -1.46
CA ILE A 60 8.48 -1.42 -0.77
C ILE A 60 7.80 -0.08 -0.45
N HIS A 61 8.57 0.94 -0.04
CA HIS A 61 8.02 2.27 0.21
C HIS A 61 7.40 2.86 -1.07
N GLY A 62 8.10 2.80 -2.20
CA GLY A 62 7.56 3.22 -3.49
C GLY A 62 6.28 2.49 -3.87
N GLU A 63 6.23 1.18 -3.65
CA GLU A 63 5.02 0.39 -3.89
C GLU A 63 3.83 0.78 -2.99
N MET A 64 4.08 1.11 -1.71
CA MET A 64 3.03 1.60 -0.81
C MET A 64 2.46 2.95 -1.29
N ILE A 65 3.31 3.87 -1.78
CA ILE A 65 2.86 5.14 -2.38
C ILE A 65 2.01 4.90 -3.63
N LEU A 66 2.38 3.91 -4.45
CA LEU A 66 1.58 3.51 -5.61
C LEU A 66 0.22 2.97 -5.20
N LEU A 67 0.12 2.23 -4.08
CA LEU A 67 -1.16 1.75 -3.57
C LEU A 67 -2.05 2.89 -3.03
N GLN A 68 -1.48 3.92 -2.39
CA GLN A 68 -2.23 5.15 -2.03
C GLN A 68 -2.76 5.88 -3.28
N THR A 69 -1.97 5.92 -4.34
CA THR A 69 -2.35 6.51 -5.62
C THR A 69 -3.47 5.71 -6.29
N TYR A 70 -3.37 4.38 -6.26
CA TYR A 70 -4.41 3.46 -6.72
C TYR A 70 -5.75 3.76 -6.01
N SER A 71 -5.74 3.85 -4.69
CA SER A 71 -6.93 4.19 -3.90
C SER A 71 -7.57 5.51 -4.36
N SER A 72 -6.76 6.56 -4.43
CA SER A 72 -7.21 7.91 -4.79
C SER A 72 -7.78 7.99 -6.21
N LEU A 73 -7.12 7.37 -7.19
CA LEU A 73 -7.55 7.37 -8.58
C LEU A 73 -8.84 6.59 -8.78
N ASN A 74 -8.95 5.40 -8.17
CA ASN A 74 -10.15 4.58 -8.29
C ASN A 74 -11.36 5.25 -7.62
N PHE A 75 -11.18 5.89 -6.46
CA PHE A 75 -12.25 6.64 -5.82
C PHE A 75 -12.71 7.83 -6.69
N ALA A 76 -11.77 8.59 -7.26
CA ALA A 76 -12.10 9.68 -8.18
C ALA A 76 -12.83 9.16 -9.44
N GLY A 77 -12.41 8.02 -9.98
CA GLY A 77 -13.07 7.33 -11.09
C GLY A 77 -14.51 6.94 -10.77
N LEU A 78 -14.73 6.33 -9.60
CA LEU A 78 -16.06 5.95 -9.10
C LEU A 78 -16.99 7.18 -9.00
N VAL A 79 -16.52 8.25 -8.37
CA VAL A 79 -17.31 9.48 -8.23
C VAL A 79 -17.67 10.06 -9.61
N LYS A 80 -16.71 10.05 -10.56
CA LYS A 80 -16.94 10.56 -11.92
C LYS A 80 -17.97 9.73 -12.69
N ILE A 81 -17.91 8.40 -12.60
CA ILE A 81 -18.87 7.55 -13.34
C ILE A 81 -20.29 7.67 -12.75
N LEU A 82 -20.40 7.78 -11.43
CA LEU A 82 -21.68 8.00 -10.76
C LEU A 82 -22.29 9.37 -11.13
N LYS A 83 -21.49 10.43 -11.11
CA LYS A 83 -21.92 11.76 -11.59
C LYS A 83 -22.36 11.74 -13.06
N LYS A 84 -21.67 10.96 -13.90
CA LYS A 84 -22.04 10.79 -15.30
C LYS A 84 -23.39 10.08 -15.44
N TYR A 85 -23.64 9.05 -14.64
CA TYR A 85 -24.92 8.34 -14.61
C TYR A 85 -26.06 9.28 -14.22
N ASP A 86 -25.92 10.02 -13.12
CA ASP A 86 -26.94 10.97 -12.65
C ASP A 86 -27.23 12.02 -13.73
N LYS A 87 -26.20 12.59 -14.35
CA LYS A 87 -26.36 13.58 -15.43
C LYS A 87 -27.12 13.03 -16.64
N ARG A 88 -26.94 11.76 -17.00
CA ARG A 88 -27.57 11.15 -18.18
C ARG A 88 -28.99 10.67 -17.92
N THR A 89 -29.28 10.26 -16.70
CA THR A 89 -30.54 9.58 -16.34
C THR A 89 -31.50 10.48 -15.56
N GLY A 90 -31.03 11.62 -15.04
CA GLY A 90 -31.76 12.42 -14.06
C GLY A 90 -31.82 11.77 -12.67
N GLY A 91 -31.07 10.67 -12.45
CA GLY A 91 -30.99 9.99 -11.16
C GLY A 91 -30.20 10.75 -10.11
N VAL A 92 -30.22 10.22 -8.87
CA VAL A 92 -29.53 10.82 -7.70
C VAL A 92 -28.76 9.73 -6.93
N LEU A 93 -28.00 8.90 -7.65
CA LEU A 93 -27.25 7.78 -7.06
C LEU A 93 -25.85 8.18 -6.62
N SER A 94 -25.27 9.26 -7.13
CA SER A 94 -23.89 9.68 -6.82
C SER A 94 -23.65 9.85 -5.34
N LEU A 95 -24.52 10.57 -4.64
CA LEU A 95 -24.34 10.86 -3.22
C LEU A 95 -24.34 9.59 -2.34
N PRO A 96 -25.40 8.75 -2.36
CA PRO A 96 -25.44 7.57 -1.49
C PRO A 96 -24.34 6.56 -1.81
N PHE A 97 -23.98 6.36 -3.10
CA PHE A 97 -22.90 5.45 -3.45
C PHE A 97 -21.51 6.00 -3.06
N THR A 98 -21.27 7.31 -3.21
CA THR A 98 -20.00 7.91 -2.78
C THR A 98 -19.82 7.78 -1.27
N GLN A 99 -20.88 7.98 -0.48
CA GLN A 99 -20.83 7.77 0.97
C GLN A 99 -20.48 6.33 1.32
N ARG A 100 -21.12 5.34 0.68
CA ARG A 100 -20.76 3.93 0.88
C ARG A 100 -19.31 3.62 0.49
N ALA A 101 -18.84 4.17 -0.62
CA ALA A 101 -17.47 3.96 -1.11
C ALA A 101 -16.40 4.47 -0.12
N ARG A 102 -16.69 5.51 0.66
CA ARG A 102 -15.76 6.05 1.67
C ARG A 102 -15.48 5.08 2.83
N HIS A 103 -16.33 4.09 3.03
CA HIS A 103 -16.18 3.09 4.06
C HIS A 103 -15.69 1.75 3.51
N GLN A 104 -15.28 1.71 2.24
CA GLN A 104 -14.74 0.50 1.63
C GLN A 104 -13.24 0.37 1.93
N PRO A 105 -12.74 -0.85 2.12
CA PRO A 105 -11.32 -1.13 2.38
C PRO A 105 -10.36 -0.38 1.46
N PHE A 106 -10.64 -0.35 0.15
CA PHE A 106 -9.74 0.30 -0.81
C PHE A 106 -9.58 1.82 -0.59
N PHE A 107 -10.45 2.44 0.21
CA PHE A 107 -10.41 3.88 0.52
C PHE A 107 -10.01 4.18 1.97
N THR A 108 -10.13 3.22 2.88
CA THR A 108 -9.71 3.38 4.28
C THR A 108 -8.20 3.19 4.43
N THR A 109 -7.42 4.10 3.87
CA THR A 109 -5.95 3.98 3.72
C THR A 109 -5.13 4.39 4.94
N GLU A 110 -5.76 4.58 6.10
CA GLU A 110 -5.08 4.98 7.32
C GLU A 110 -3.97 3.99 7.76
N PRO A 111 -4.17 2.66 7.73
CA PRO A 111 -3.11 1.71 8.06
C PRO A 111 -1.90 1.84 7.13
N LEU A 112 -2.12 1.82 5.81
CA LEU A 112 -1.07 2.06 4.81
C LEU A 112 -0.36 3.41 5.01
N THR A 113 -1.10 4.47 5.31
CA THR A 113 -0.53 5.82 5.53
C THR A 113 0.40 5.86 6.74
N ARG A 114 0.13 5.06 7.77
CA ARG A 114 1.04 4.90 8.92
C ARG A 114 2.30 4.15 8.51
N LEU A 115 2.17 3.05 7.77
CA LEU A 115 3.31 2.26 7.28
C LEU A 115 4.25 3.08 6.39
N VAL A 116 3.70 3.96 5.55
CA VAL A 116 4.50 4.86 4.70
C VAL A 116 5.33 5.85 5.53
N ARG A 117 4.85 6.24 6.73
CA ARG A 117 5.49 7.23 7.58
C ARG A 117 6.49 6.63 8.59
N GLU A 118 6.46 5.31 8.79
CA GLU A 118 7.47 4.59 9.59
C GLU A 118 8.86 4.62 8.93
#